data_AF-A0A967LM51-F1
#
_entry.id   AF-A0A967LM51-F1
#
_cell.length_a   1.000
_cell.length_b   1.000
_cell.length_c   1.000
_cell.angle_alpha   90.00
_cell.angle_beta   90.00
_cell.angle_gamma   90.00
#
_symmetry.space_group_name_H-M   'P 1'
#
loop_
_entity.id
_entity.type
_entity.pdbx_description
1 polymer ?
#
loop_
_entity_poly.entity_id
_entity_poly.type
_entity_poly.pdbx_seq_one_letter_code
_entity_poly.pdbx_strand_id
1 'polypeptide(L)'
;DEANVFVGNFSYQAVGRLAPDATVEQANADVERMVPMAVERYPGGLTLGMLQEARFGALVRPLKQDVVGDVGSVLWVLLGTVAIVLLIACANVAN
;
A
#
# COMPACT_ATOMS: atom_id res chain seq x y z
N ASP A 1 24.54 14.52 9.68
CA ASP A 1 24.43 14.81 11.11
C ASP A 1 23.22 14.04 11.64
N GLU A 2 23.46 12.85 12.22
CA GLU A 2 22.38 11.92 12.63
C GLU A 2 21.44 12.56 13.67
N ALA A 3 21.92 13.57 14.41
CA ALA A 3 21.15 14.31 15.41
C ALA A 3 20.09 15.26 14.84
N ASN A 4 20.12 15.56 13.53
CA ASN A 4 19.17 16.48 12.88
C ASN A 4 18.15 15.77 11.97
N VAL A 5 18.15 14.43 11.91
CA VAL A 5 17.23 13.65 11.08
C VAL A 5 15.98 13.30 11.88
N PHE A 6 14.83 13.87 11.49
CA PHE A 6 13.54 13.52 12.08
C PHE A 6 13.00 12.23 11.47
N VAL A 7 12.82 11.20 12.29
CA VAL A 7 12.23 9.91 11.90
C VAL A 7 10.82 9.80 12.48
N GLY A 8 9.84 9.60 11.60
CA GLY A 8 8.42 9.46 11.98
C GLY A 8 7.43 10.32 11.20
N ASN A 9 7.86 10.91 10.08
CA ASN A 9 6.96 11.51 9.11
C ASN A 9 6.33 10.42 8.21
N PHE A 10 5.00 10.46 8.02
CA PHE A 10 4.24 9.50 7.21
C PHE A 10 3.76 10.05 5.85
N SER A 11 4.28 11.20 5.43
CA SER A 11 3.92 11.89 4.19
C SER A 11 4.69 11.39 2.96
N TYR A 12 5.62 10.46 3.13
CA TYR A 12 6.46 9.95 2.04
C TYR A 12 6.25 8.45 1.82
N GLN A 13 6.20 8.05 0.55
CA GLN A 13 6.25 6.65 0.14
C GLN A 13 7.66 6.30 -0.34
N ALA A 14 8.11 5.09 -0.01
CA ALA A 14 9.37 4.54 -0.46
C ALA A 14 9.15 3.47 -1.53
N VAL A 15 10.02 3.42 -2.52
CA VAL A 15 10.04 2.36 -3.55
C VAL A 15 11.41 1.69 -3.50
N GLY A 16 11.40 0.35 -3.44
CA GLY A 16 12.59 -0.48 -3.44
C GLY A 16 12.47 -1.62 -4.45
N ARG A 17 13.59 -2.04 -5.04
CA ARG A 17 13.66 -3.23 -5.89
C ARG A 17 14.09 -4.42 -5.03
N LEU A 18 13.24 -5.45 -4.98
CA LEU A 18 13.60 -6.72 -4.34
C LEU A 18 14.65 -7.48 -5.16
N ALA A 19 15.44 -8.30 -4.48
CA ALA A 19 16.29 -9.28 -5.16
C ALA A 19 15.43 -10.26 -5.98
N PRO A 20 15.95 -10.88 -7.05
CA PRO A 20 15.17 -11.75 -7.93
C PRO A 20 14.42 -12.88 -7.21
N ASP A 21 15.03 -13.42 -6.14
CA ASP A 21 14.49 -14.55 -5.38
C ASP A 21 13.83 -14.12 -4.05
N ALA A 22 13.73 -12.82 -3.79
CA ALA A 22 13.14 -12.31 -2.56
C ALA A 22 11.62 -12.18 -2.68
N THR A 23 10.90 -12.62 -1.65
CA THR A 23 9.45 -12.50 -1.58
C THR A 23 8.99 -11.24 -0.85
N VAL A 24 7.74 -10.84 -1.04
CA VAL A 24 7.15 -9.69 -0.35
C VAL A 24 7.05 -9.95 1.17
N GLU A 25 6.84 -11.19 1.57
CA GLU A 25 6.80 -11.62 2.97
C GLU A 25 8.18 -11.45 3.62
N GLN A 26 9.24 -11.84 2.92
CA GLN A 26 10.62 -11.61 3.38
C GLN A 26 10.93 -10.12 3.50
N ALA A 27 10.47 -9.32 2.54
CA ALA A 27 10.62 -7.86 2.60
C ALA A 27 9.87 -7.25 3.79
N ASN A 28 8.66 -7.70 4.08
CA ASN A 28 7.91 -7.25 5.26
C ASN A 28 8.63 -7.62 6.56
N ALA A 29 9.10 -8.87 6.69
CA ALA A 29 9.85 -9.31 7.87
C ALA A 29 11.16 -8.51 8.05
N ASP A 30 11.80 -8.10 6.94
CA ASP A 30 13.00 -7.27 6.99
C ASP A 30 12.70 -5.85 7.47
N VAL A 31 11.66 -5.22 6.92
CA VAL A 31 11.21 -3.89 7.33
C VAL A 31 10.76 -3.89 8.79
N GLU A 32 10.00 -4.90 9.24
CA GLU A 32 9.57 -5.03 10.64
C GLU A 32 10.75 -5.05 11.61
N ARG A 33 11.84 -5.73 11.24
CA ARG A 33 13.07 -5.77 12.05
C ARG A 33 13.79 -4.43 12.08
N MET A 34 13.72 -3.65 10.99
CA MET A 34 14.36 -2.34 10.89
C MET A 34 13.64 -1.26 11.72
N VAL A 35 12.33 -1.39 11.94
CA VAL A 35 11.54 -0.41 12.70
C VAL A 35 12.13 -0.08 14.08
N PRO A 36 12.39 -1.05 14.98
CA PRO A 36 12.99 -0.76 16.29
C PRO A 36 14.40 -0.17 16.16
N MET A 37 15.21 -0.68 15.22
CA MET A 37 16.57 -0.19 14.96
C MET A 37 16.57 1.28 14.53
N ALA A 38 15.58 1.70 13.72
CA ALA A 38 15.45 3.08 13.27
C ALA A 38 15.10 4.03 14.42
N VAL A 39 14.22 3.63 15.33
CA VAL A 39 13.85 4.43 16.51
C VAL A 39 15.02 4.57 17.48
N GLU A 40 15.80 3.50 17.69
CA GLU A 40 16.99 3.53 18.55
C GLU A 40 18.11 4.41 17.96
N ARG A 41 18.30 4.36 16.63
CA ARG A 41 19.36 5.10 15.93
C ARG A 41 19.06 6.60 15.79
N TYR A 42 17.80 6.99 15.69
CA TYR A 42 17.37 8.37 15.46
C TYR A 42 16.45 8.88 16.59
N PRO A 43 17.02 9.15 17.78
CA PRO A 43 16.27 9.69 18.91
C PRO A 43 15.92 11.16 18.65
N GLY A 44 14.68 11.42 18.21
CA GLY A 44 14.20 12.77 17.91
C GLY A 44 12.77 12.86 17.33
N GLY A 45 12.15 11.71 17.04
CA GLY A 45 10.78 11.61 16.54
C GLY A 45 9.95 10.57 17.28
N LEU A 46 9.44 9.57 16.57
CA LEU A 46 8.58 8.53 17.17
C LEU A 46 9.32 7.65 18.17
N THR A 47 8.64 7.24 19.24
CA THR A 47 9.14 6.25 20.20
C THR A 47 8.55 4.86 19.92
N LEU A 48 9.20 3.81 20.42
CA LEU A 48 8.70 2.43 20.26
C LEU A 48 7.30 2.24 20.86
N GLY A 49 7.00 2.87 22.00
CA GLY A 49 5.67 2.81 22.62
C GLY A 49 4.59 3.43 21.73
N MET A 50 4.87 4.59 21.12
CA MET A 50 3.95 5.24 20.19
C MET A 50 3.67 4.39 18.95
N LEU A 51 4.70 3.71 18.41
CA LEU A 51 4.53 2.81 17.27
C LEU A 51 3.66 1.60 17.61
N GLN A 52 3.80 1.05 18.81
CA GLN A 52 2.97 -0.06 19.28
C GLN A 52 1.51 0.36 19.46
N GLU A 53 1.26 1.52 20.08
CA GLU A 53 -0.09 2.08 20.25
C GLU A 53 -0.76 2.36 18.90
N ALA A 54 -0.01 2.90 17.94
CA ALA A 54 -0.47 3.16 16.57
C ALA A 54 -0.63 1.88 15.72
N ARG A 55 -0.26 0.70 16.24
CA ARG A 55 -0.19 -0.57 15.51
C ARG A 55 0.62 -0.45 14.22
N PHE A 56 1.73 0.28 14.31
CA PHE A 56 2.63 0.46 13.18
C PHE A 56 3.28 -0.88 12.80
N GLY A 57 3.30 -1.19 11.52
CA GLY A 57 3.85 -2.43 10.98
C GLY A 57 4.32 -2.27 9.54
N ALA A 58 5.07 -3.24 9.04
CA ALA A 58 5.48 -3.23 7.65
C ALA A 58 4.28 -3.50 6.72
N LEU A 59 4.22 -2.76 5.61
CA LEU A 59 3.24 -2.96 4.56
C LEU A 59 3.88 -2.80 3.19
N VAL A 60 4.82 -3.70 2.89
CA VAL A 60 5.40 -3.84 1.56
C VAL A 60 4.37 -4.52 0.66
N ARG A 61 4.10 -3.90 -0.50
CA ARG A 61 3.22 -4.45 -1.54
C ARG A 61 3.85 -4.25 -2.92
N PRO A 62 3.54 -5.12 -3.90
CA PRO A 62 4.04 -4.95 -5.26
C PRO A 62 3.65 -3.58 -5.84
N LEU A 63 4.58 -2.93 -6.53
CA LEU A 63 4.34 -1.61 -7.14
C LEU A 63 3.14 -1.61 -8.09
N LYS A 64 2.92 -2.72 -8.81
CA LYS A 64 1.74 -2.89 -9.67
C LYS A 64 0.43 -2.79 -8.88
N GLN A 65 0.37 -3.36 -7.69
CA GLN A 65 -0.81 -3.27 -6.83
C GLN A 65 -1.00 -1.84 -6.30
N ASP A 66 0.09 -1.12 -6.03
CA ASP A 66 0.03 0.26 -5.55
C ASP A 66 -0.44 1.24 -6.65
N VAL A 67 0.03 1.05 -7.88
CA VAL A 67 -0.25 1.95 -9.01
C VAL A 67 -1.56 1.60 -9.72
N VAL A 68 -1.77 0.32 -9.99
CA VAL A 68 -2.93 -0.15 -10.78
C VAL A 68 -4.09 -0.52 -9.86
N GLY A 69 -3.84 -0.87 -8.60
CA GLY A 69 -4.88 -1.27 -7.67
C GLY A 69 -5.80 -2.35 -8.26
N ASP A 70 -7.10 -2.16 -8.07
CA ASP A 70 -8.15 -3.05 -8.57
C ASP A 70 -8.91 -2.45 -9.76
N VAL A 71 -8.18 -1.91 -10.73
CA VAL A 71 -8.77 -1.42 -11.99
C VAL A 71 -9.58 -2.52 -12.71
N GLY A 72 -9.19 -3.79 -12.54
CA GLY A 72 -9.91 -4.93 -13.10
C GLY A 72 -11.37 -5.00 -12.63
N SER A 73 -11.62 -4.96 -11.32
CA SER A 73 -12.99 -5.01 -10.80
C SER A 73 -13.81 -3.78 -11.21
N VAL A 74 -13.20 -2.60 -11.23
CA VAL A 74 -13.90 -1.36 -11.65
C VAL A 74 -14.37 -1.48 -13.10
N LEU A 75 -13.51 -1.97 -14.00
CA LEU A 75 -13.88 -2.20 -15.40
C LEU A 75 -15.01 -3.22 -15.54
N TRP A 76 -15.02 -4.27 -14.71
CA TRP A 76 -16.11 -5.25 -14.69
C TRP A 76 -17.44 -4.67 -14.22
N VAL A 77 -17.42 -3.83 -13.19
CA VAL A 77 -18.63 -3.13 -12.70
C VAL A 77 -19.19 -2.19 -13.78
N LEU A 78 -18.31 -1.44 -14.45
CA LEU A 78 -18.71 -0.57 -15.56
C LEU A 78 -19.29 -1.37 -16.71
N LEU A 79 -18.64 -2.46 -17.12
CA LEU A 79 -19.13 -3.34 -18.18
C LEU A 79 -20.51 -3.92 -17.84
N GLY A 80 -20.70 -4.42 -16.62
CA GLY A 80 -21.98 -4.94 -16.15
C GLY A 80 -23.09 -3.88 -16.18
N THR A 81 -22.76 -2.65 -15.76
CA THR A 81 -23.71 -1.53 -15.78
C THR A 81 -24.11 -1.17 -17.20
N VAL A 82 -23.15 -1.05 -18.12
CA VAL A 82 -23.41 -0.76 -19.54
C VAL A 82 -24.25 -1.86 -20.17
N ALA A 83 -23.96 -3.14 -19.88
CA ALA A 83 -24.74 -4.26 -20.39
C ALA A 83 -26.20 -4.22 -19.93
N ILE A 84 -26.46 -3.90 -18.65
CA ILE A 84 -27.82 -3.76 -18.12
C ILE A 84 -28.56 -2.59 -18.80
N VAL A 85 -27.91 -1.43 -18.95
CA VAL A 85 -28.50 -0.27 -19.61
C VAL A 85 -28.86 -0.59 -21.07
N LEU A 86 -27.97 -1.27 -21.79
CA LEU A 86 -28.22 -1.71 -23.17
C LEU A 86 -29.40 -2.69 -23.24
N LEU A 87 -29.50 -3.64 -22.31
CA LEU A 87 -30.63 -4.57 -22.25
C LEU A 87 -31.98 -3.85 -22.03
N ILE A 88 -32.02 -2.88 -21.12
CA ILE A 88 -33.24 -2.07 -20.88
C ILE A 88 -33.63 -1.30 -22.13
N ALA A 89 -32.66 -0.66 -22.81
CA ALA A 89 -32.91 0.07 -24.04
C ALA A 89 -33.45 -0.84 -25.15
N CYS A 90 -32.86 -2.03 -25.34
CA CYS A 90 -33.34 -3.02 -26.31
C CYS A 90 -34.77 -3.49 -25.99
N ALA A 91 -35.08 -3.77 -24.72
CA ALA A 91 -36.43 -4.17 -24.31
C ALA A 91 -37.48 -3.08 -24.56
N ASN A 92 -37.12 -1.82 -24.33
CA ASN A 92 -38.01 -0.69 -24.57
C ASN A 92 -38.25 -0.41 -26.06
N VAL A 93 -37.26 -0.67 -26.93
CA VAL A 93 -37.43 -0.52 -28.39
C VAL A 93 -38.26 -1.66 -28.98
N ALA A 94 -38.18 -2.85 -28.39
CA ALA A 94 -38.91 -4.03 -28.85
C ALA A 94 -40.40 -4.05 -28.40
N ASN A 95 -40.80 -3.18 -27.49
CA ASN A 95 -42.16 -3.05 -26.95
C ASN A 95 -42.83 -1.78 -27.47
#